data_AF-M8AHP8-F1
#
_entry.id   AF-M8AHP8-F1
#
_cell.length_a   1.000
_cell.length_b   1.000
_cell.length_c   1.000
_cell.angle_alpha   90.00
_cell.angle_beta   90.00
_cell.angle_gamma   90.00
#
_symmetry.space_group_name_H-M   'P 1'
#
loop_
_entity.id
_entity.type
_entity.pdbx_description
1 polymer ?
#
loop_
_entity_poly.entity_id
_entity_poly.type
_entity_poly.pdbx_seq_one_letter_code
_entity_poly.pdbx_strand_id
1 'polypeptide(L)'
;MGRQRLHQFSGFISKSGLTAVRIPVGWWIANDPRPPAPYVGGSLKTLDKAFKWAEKYKLSVIIDLHAAPGSQNAFEHSSSKDGSLDWGTTDNNIAQTMQVIDFLASRNAKSPSLLAVELMNEPLAPGISLKNLKTYYCNGYNAVRKHSSKAYVIMPNRLFSPDPTELLGLAGGLPGSVIDVHYYALFNNIFDTFTVQQNIDFIKTNYSSDLSTVTRQDGPLTFVGE
;
A
#
# COMPACT_ATOMS: atom_id res chain seq x y z
N MET A 1 3.46 -28.83 1.00
CA MET A 1 4.25 -28.26 -0.12
C MET A 1 4.55 -26.76 -0.04
N GLY A 2 3.79 -25.92 0.70
CA GLY A 2 4.06 -24.45 0.75
C GLY A 2 5.24 -23.96 1.61
N ARG A 3 5.86 -24.80 2.46
CA ARG A 3 6.96 -24.38 3.35
C ARG A 3 8.30 -24.11 2.65
N GLN A 4 8.59 -24.79 1.53
CA GLN A 4 9.87 -24.65 0.84
C GLN A 4 9.92 -23.47 -0.14
N ARG A 5 8.81 -23.15 -0.82
CA ARG A 5 8.82 -22.15 -1.91
C ARG A 5 9.05 -20.72 -1.44
N LEU A 6 8.36 -20.27 -0.40
CA LEU A 6 8.51 -18.89 0.09
C LEU A 6 9.86 -18.64 0.78
N HIS A 7 10.40 -19.65 1.48
CA HIS A 7 11.73 -19.58 2.09
C HIS A 7 12.85 -19.46 1.02
N GLN A 8 12.75 -20.26 -0.05
CA GLN A 8 13.65 -20.15 -1.20
C GLN A 8 13.51 -18.82 -1.93
N PHE A 9 12.28 -18.29 -2.03
CA PHE A 9 12.00 -17.00 -2.66
C PHE A 9 12.61 -15.82 -1.89
N SER A 10 12.47 -15.74 -0.56
CA SER A 10 13.14 -14.70 0.22
C SER A 10 14.67 -14.78 0.13
N GLY A 11 15.21 -16.01 0.05
CA GLY A 11 16.63 -16.22 -0.21
C GLY A 11 17.08 -15.76 -1.59
N PHE A 12 16.23 -15.90 -2.61
CA PHE A 12 16.48 -15.38 -3.96
C PHE A 12 16.46 -13.84 -3.97
N ILE A 13 15.43 -13.21 -3.41
CA ILE A 13 15.28 -11.74 -3.33
C ILE A 13 16.54 -11.09 -2.74
N SER A 14 16.99 -11.57 -1.57
CA SER A 14 18.17 -11.03 -0.90
C SER A 14 19.46 -11.19 -1.73
N LYS A 15 19.62 -12.34 -2.40
CA LYS A 15 20.78 -12.58 -3.28
C LYS A 15 20.78 -11.72 -4.54
N SER A 16 19.62 -11.22 -4.95
CA SER A 16 19.47 -10.31 -6.10
C SER A 16 19.75 -8.85 -5.76
N GLY A 17 20.11 -8.52 -4.51
CA GLY A 17 20.38 -7.15 -4.06
C GLY A 17 19.16 -6.36 -3.62
N LEU A 18 17.97 -6.98 -3.61
CA LEU A 18 16.75 -6.36 -3.09
C LEU A 18 16.77 -6.38 -1.55
N THR A 19 16.27 -5.29 -0.95
CA THR A 19 16.37 -5.05 0.51
C THR A 19 15.03 -5.03 1.23
N ALA A 20 13.92 -4.95 0.48
CA ALA A 20 12.57 -4.89 1.05
C ALA A 20 11.57 -5.69 0.21
N VAL A 21 10.44 -6.04 0.84
CA VAL A 21 9.26 -6.62 0.19
C VAL A 21 8.01 -5.85 0.60
N ARG A 22 7.12 -5.57 -0.35
CA ARG A 22 5.76 -5.06 -0.10
C ARG A 22 4.80 -6.24 -0.10
N ILE A 23 3.99 -6.36 0.95
CA ILE A 23 3.08 -7.49 1.15
C ILE A 23 1.64 -6.97 1.23
N PRO A 24 0.88 -7.11 0.12
CA PRO A 24 -0.56 -6.86 0.09
C PRO A 24 -1.32 -7.77 1.05
N VAL A 25 -2.19 -7.19 1.87
CA VAL A 25 -3.13 -7.90 2.74
C VAL A 25 -4.53 -7.30 2.63
N GLY A 26 -5.55 -8.16 2.70
CA GLY A 26 -6.94 -7.73 2.77
C GLY A 26 -7.44 -7.55 4.20
N TRP A 27 -8.41 -6.67 4.40
CA TRP A 27 -8.97 -6.31 5.71
C TRP A 27 -9.39 -7.50 6.59
N TRP A 28 -9.83 -8.59 5.95
CA TRP A 28 -10.26 -9.81 6.63
C TRP A 28 -9.15 -10.50 7.43
N ILE A 29 -7.88 -10.16 7.19
CA ILE A 29 -6.72 -10.65 7.96
C ILE A 29 -6.86 -10.39 9.47
N ALA A 30 -7.56 -9.32 9.87
CA ALA A 30 -7.80 -9.01 11.28
C ALA A 30 -8.78 -9.98 11.96
N ASN A 31 -9.53 -10.76 11.18
CA ASN A 31 -10.50 -11.75 11.66
C ASN A 31 -9.98 -13.19 11.56
N ASP A 32 -8.69 -13.38 11.28
CA ASP A 32 -8.07 -14.72 11.28
C ASP A 32 -8.18 -15.39 12.66
N PRO A 33 -8.39 -16.73 12.72
CA PRO A 33 -8.40 -17.67 11.60
C PRO A 33 -9.79 -17.90 10.97
N ARG A 34 -10.81 -17.12 11.33
CA ARG A 34 -12.20 -17.29 10.89
C ARG A 34 -12.78 -15.97 10.37
N PRO A 35 -12.25 -15.44 9.25
CA PRO A 35 -12.82 -14.25 8.65
C PRO A 35 -14.27 -14.49 8.19
N PRO A 36 -15.06 -13.42 8.01
CA PRO A 36 -16.41 -13.55 7.49
C PRO A 36 -16.40 -14.07 6.04
N ALA A 37 -17.43 -14.84 5.68
CA ALA A 37 -17.61 -15.30 4.30
C ALA A 37 -17.72 -14.09 3.34
N PRO A 38 -17.18 -14.19 2.11
CA PRO A 38 -16.59 -15.37 1.47
C PRO A 38 -15.08 -15.57 1.76
N TYR A 39 -14.48 -14.76 2.64
CA TYR A 39 -13.05 -14.82 2.91
C TYR A 39 -12.68 -16.08 3.71
N VAL A 40 -11.45 -16.55 3.52
CA VAL A 40 -10.91 -17.74 4.18
C VAL A 40 -9.70 -17.38 5.04
N GLY A 41 -9.53 -18.10 6.13
CA GLY A 41 -8.47 -17.81 7.10
C GLY A 41 -7.09 -18.33 6.70
N GLY A 42 -6.06 -17.78 7.33
CA GLY A 42 -4.67 -18.24 7.23
C GLY A 42 -3.69 -17.24 6.65
N SER A 43 -4.16 -16.06 6.23
CA SER A 43 -3.32 -14.96 5.75
C SER A 43 -2.44 -14.40 6.86
N LEU A 44 -2.94 -14.27 8.10
CA LEU A 44 -2.18 -13.78 9.25
C LEU A 44 -1.02 -14.72 9.59
N LYS A 45 -1.28 -16.02 9.63
CA LYS A 45 -0.24 -17.04 9.84
C LYS A 45 0.82 -17.02 8.74
N THR A 46 0.46 -16.59 7.53
CA THR A 46 1.39 -16.48 6.40
C THR A 46 2.21 -15.21 6.51
N LEU A 47 1.60 -14.07 6.87
CA LEU A 47 2.28 -12.82 7.17
C LEU A 47 3.31 -13.00 8.30
N ASP A 48 2.94 -13.68 9.40
CA ASP A 48 3.86 -13.97 10.51
C ASP A 48 5.11 -14.76 10.05
N LYS A 49 4.96 -15.65 9.06
CA LYS A 49 6.10 -16.38 8.48
C LYS A 49 6.93 -15.49 7.57
N ALA A 50 6.29 -14.62 6.80
CA ALA A 50 6.97 -13.66 5.93
C ALA A 50 7.90 -12.76 6.76
N PHE A 51 7.43 -12.25 7.90
CA PHE A 51 8.28 -11.50 8.85
C PHE A 51 9.47 -12.33 9.35
N LYS A 52 9.25 -13.59 9.76
CA LYS A 52 10.36 -14.47 10.19
C LYS A 52 11.38 -14.73 9.08
N TRP A 53 10.96 -14.83 7.82
CA TRP A 53 11.87 -14.95 6.70
C TRP A 53 12.58 -13.64 6.41
N ALA A 54 11.88 -12.52 6.47
CA ALA A 54 12.46 -11.20 6.30
C ALA A 54 13.58 -10.96 7.32
N GLU A 55 13.35 -11.28 8.60
CA GLU A 55 14.36 -11.20 9.66
C GLU A 55 15.58 -12.09 9.35
N LYS A 56 15.33 -13.34 8.94
CA LYS A 56 16.39 -14.29 8.59
C LYS A 56 17.24 -13.81 7.41
N TYR A 57 16.64 -13.14 6.43
CA TYR A 57 17.28 -12.70 5.19
C TYR A 57 17.64 -11.22 5.19
N LYS A 58 17.50 -10.53 6.32
CA LYS A 58 17.74 -9.08 6.47
C LYS A 58 16.95 -8.25 5.46
N LEU A 59 15.71 -8.67 5.18
CA LEU A 59 14.76 -7.91 4.38
C LEU A 59 13.87 -7.08 5.30
N SER A 60 13.51 -5.91 4.78
CA SER A 60 12.47 -5.04 5.29
C SER A 60 11.10 -5.45 4.74
N VAL A 61 10.04 -5.19 5.49
CA VAL A 61 8.65 -5.49 5.11
C VAL A 61 7.83 -4.20 5.15
N ILE A 62 7.17 -3.91 4.02
CA ILE A 62 6.09 -2.96 3.91
C ILE A 62 4.78 -3.76 3.96
N ILE A 63 3.96 -3.52 4.97
CA ILE A 63 2.60 -4.10 5.02
C ILE A 63 1.69 -3.15 4.26
N ASP A 64 0.99 -3.67 3.26
CA ASP A 64 0.06 -2.89 2.44
C ASP A 64 -1.38 -3.36 2.66
N LEU A 65 -2.24 -2.47 3.17
CA LEU A 65 -3.68 -2.72 3.21
C LEU A 65 -4.28 -2.56 1.80
N HIS A 66 -4.25 -3.65 1.05
CA HIS A 66 -4.57 -3.70 -0.36
C HIS A 66 -6.07 -3.71 -0.66
N ALA A 67 -6.86 -4.26 0.26
CA ALA A 67 -8.32 -4.33 0.14
C ALA A 67 -8.99 -3.83 1.42
N ALA A 68 -9.66 -2.69 1.35
CA ALA A 68 -10.45 -2.14 2.45
C ALA A 68 -11.90 -2.67 2.44
N PRO A 69 -12.59 -2.69 3.60
CA PRO A 69 -14.02 -3.02 3.65
C PRO A 69 -14.82 -2.11 2.71
N GLY A 70 -15.67 -2.71 1.86
CA GLY A 70 -16.46 -1.99 0.87
C GLY A 70 -15.74 -1.65 -0.43
N SER A 71 -14.45 -1.99 -0.59
CA SER A 71 -13.61 -1.61 -1.74
C SER A 71 -13.39 -0.10 -1.88
N GLN A 72 -12.13 0.27 -2.02
CA GLN A 72 -11.70 1.66 -2.20
C GLN A 72 -11.55 2.08 -3.66
N ASN A 73 -11.70 1.15 -4.61
CA ASN A 73 -11.42 1.44 -6.02
C ASN A 73 -12.25 0.69 -7.06
N ALA A 74 -13.26 -0.09 -6.63
CA ALA A 74 -14.10 -0.90 -7.51
C ALA A 74 -13.41 -2.02 -8.29
N PHE A 75 -12.09 -2.16 -8.19
CA PHE A 75 -11.36 -3.19 -8.91
C PHE A 75 -11.28 -4.51 -8.15
N GLU A 76 -11.02 -5.59 -8.86
CA GLU A 76 -10.96 -6.94 -8.32
C GLU A 76 -9.83 -7.11 -7.29
N HIS A 77 -8.72 -6.40 -7.44
CA HIS A 77 -7.60 -6.46 -6.50
C HIS A 77 -7.91 -5.80 -5.14
N SER A 78 -8.88 -4.89 -5.05
CA SER A 78 -9.44 -4.43 -3.76
C SER A 78 -10.55 -5.35 -3.23
N SER A 79 -10.75 -6.52 -3.85
CA SER A 79 -11.81 -7.47 -3.55
C SER A 79 -13.23 -6.91 -3.80
N SER A 80 -13.39 -5.93 -4.68
CA SER A 80 -14.73 -5.59 -5.19
C SER A 80 -15.34 -6.80 -5.87
N LYS A 81 -16.62 -7.06 -5.61
CA LYS A 81 -17.33 -8.26 -6.09
C LYS A 81 -18.04 -8.02 -7.42
N ASP A 82 -18.46 -6.79 -7.65
CA ASP A 82 -19.39 -6.38 -8.70
C ASP A 82 -19.06 -4.99 -9.26
N GLY A 83 -17.87 -4.44 -8.96
CA GLY A 83 -17.51 -3.08 -9.32
C GLY A 83 -17.99 -2.02 -8.34
N SER A 84 -18.49 -2.41 -7.16
CA SER A 84 -18.84 -1.47 -6.09
C SER A 84 -17.61 -0.81 -5.47
N LEU A 85 -17.79 0.46 -5.09
CA LEU A 85 -16.90 1.27 -4.29
C LEU A 85 -17.73 1.89 -3.18
N ASP A 86 -17.73 1.21 -2.02
CA ASP A 86 -18.50 1.59 -0.84
C ASP A 86 -17.61 2.10 0.29
N TRP A 87 -16.29 2.09 0.13
CA TRP A 87 -15.43 2.69 1.14
C TRP A 87 -15.68 4.20 1.22
N GLY A 88 -15.95 4.69 2.43
CA GLY A 88 -16.22 6.11 2.68
C GLY A 88 -17.64 6.59 2.35
N THR A 89 -18.54 5.71 1.91
CA THR A 89 -20.00 6.00 1.83
C THR A 89 -20.68 5.88 3.19
N THR A 90 -20.08 5.10 4.10
CA THR A 90 -20.50 4.97 5.51
C THR A 90 -19.30 5.06 6.44
N ASP A 91 -19.53 5.56 7.66
CA ASP A 91 -18.50 5.62 8.70
C ASP A 91 -18.04 4.22 9.13
N ASN A 92 -18.90 3.20 8.98
CA ASN A 92 -18.59 1.83 9.38
C ASN A 92 -17.41 1.23 8.59
N ASN A 93 -17.37 1.44 7.27
CA ASN A 93 -16.25 0.95 6.45
C ASN A 93 -14.93 1.59 6.88
N ILE A 94 -14.91 2.92 7.08
CA ILE A 94 -13.72 3.65 7.56
C ILE A 94 -13.30 3.15 8.95
N ALA A 95 -14.25 3.00 9.87
CA ALA A 95 -13.98 2.53 11.23
C ALA A 95 -13.38 1.11 11.23
N GLN A 96 -13.89 0.20 10.39
CA GLN A 96 -13.31 -1.13 10.23
C GLN A 96 -11.92 -1.08 9.61
N THR A 97 -11.68 -0.24 8.58
CA THR A 97 -10.33 -0.03 8.03
C THR A 97 -9.35 0.43 9.11
N MET A 98 -9.76 1.38 9.95
CA MET A 98 -8.95 1.88 11.07
C MET A 98 -8.61 0.78 12.09
N GLN A 99 -9.55 -0.12 12.40
CA GLN A 99 -9.29 -1.26 13.28
C GLN A 99 -8.24 -2.21 12.70
N VAL A 100 -8.27 -2.44 11.38
CA VAL A 100 -7.27 -3.27 10.70
C VAL A 100 -5.88 -2.61 10.74
N ILE A 101 -5.78 -1.30 10.51
CA ILE A 101 -4.50 -0.59 10.61
C ILE A 101 -3.92 -0.65 12.02
N ASP A 102 -4.72 -0.37 13.06
CA ASP A 102 -4.24 -0.48 14.45
C ASP A 102 -3.79 -1.91 14.77
N PHE A 103 -4.53 -2.92 14.33
CA PHE A 103 -4.16 -4.33 14.49
C PHE A 103 -2.83 -4.67 13.80
N LEU A 104 -2.66 -4.32 12.52
CA LEU A 104 -1.45 -4.62 11.75
C LEU A 104 -0.24 -3.88 12.33
N ALA A 105 -0.40 -2.60 12.70
CA ALA A 105 0.66 -1.81 13.32
C ALA A 105 1.08 -2.39 14.67
N SER A 106 0.11 -2.62 15.57
CA SER A 106 0.33 -3.18 16.92
C SER A 106 1.04 -4.52 16.88
N ARG A 107 0.56 -5.45 16.03
CA ARG A 107 1.10 -6.81 15.95
C ARG A 107 2.55 -6.83 15.50
N ASN A 108 2.90 -6.00 14.52
CA ASN A 108 4.19 -6.07 13.84
C ASN A 108 5.20 -5.04 14.37
N ALA A 109 4.79 -4.12 15.25
CA ALA A 109 5.62 -3.03 15.76
C ALA A 109 6.96 -3.46 16.39
N LYS A 110 7.02 -4.66 16.97
CA LYS A 110 8.24 -5.18 17.62
C LYS A 110 9.18 -5.90 16.65
N SER A 111 8.76 -6.20 15.42
CA SER A 111 9.65 -6.86 14.46
C SER A 111 10.67 -5.84 13.92
N PRO A 112 11.97 -6.16 13.95
CA PRO A 112 13.00 -5.30 13.35
C PRO A 112 12.88 -5.24 11.82
N SER A 113 12.12 -6.14 11.20
CA SER A 113 11.85 -6.13 9.76
C SER A 113 10.67 -5.25 9.37
N LEU A 114 9.90 -4.67 10.30
CA LEU A 114 8.83 -3.74 9.92
C LEU A 114 9.44 -2.41 9.45
N LEU A 115 9.35 -2.15 8.14
CA LEU A 115 9.81 -0.91 7.53
C LEU A 115 8.69 0.13 7.45
N ALA A 116 7.51 -0.28 6.97
CA ALA A 116 6.40 0.64 6.77
C ALA A 116 5.04 -0.04 6.88
N VAL A 117 4.02 0.77 7.12
CA VAL A 117 2.60 0.41 6.97
C VAL A 117 1.99 1.36 5.96
N GLU A 118 1.49 0.81 4.86
CA GLU A 118 0.71 1.53 3.87
C GLU A 118 -0.78 1.45 4.22
N LEU A 119 -1.39 2.62 4.32
CA LEU A 119 -2.71 2.75 4.92
C LEU A 119 -3.83 2.25 4.01
N MET A 120 -3.69 2.36 2.69
CA MET A 120 -4.71 1.96 1.72
C MET A 120 -4.14 2.00 0.31
N ASN A 121 -4.09 0.86 -0.36
CA ASN A 121 -3.70 0.78 -1.76
C ASN A 121 -4.71 1.49 -2.68
N GLU A 122 -4.20 2.34 -3.59
CA GLU A 122 -4.92 2.84 -4.77
C GLU A 122 -6.39 3.30 -4.57
N PRO A 123 -6.69 4.23 -3.65
CA PRO A 123 -8.05 4.80 -3.56
C PRO A 123 -8.44 5.49 -4.87
N LEU A 124 -9.66 5.28 -5.38
CA LEU A 124 -10.06 5.79 -6.71
C LEU A 124 -10.68 7.19 -6.64
N ALA A 125 -10.20 8.14 -7.44
CA ALA A 125 -10.88 9.41 -7.69
C ALA A 125 -11.88 9.31 -8.87
N PRO A 126 -13.00 10.05 -8.87
CA PRO A 126 -13.50 10.89 -7.78
C PRO A 126 -14.31 10.12 -6.72
N GLY A 127 -14.45 8.79 -6.85
CA GLY A 127 -15.30 7.95 -5.99
C GLY A 127 -14.99 8.08 -4.50
N ILE A 128 -13.70 8.06 -4.14
CA ILE A 128 -13.22 8.32 -2.79
C ILE A 128 -13.05 9.81 -2.58
N SER A 129 -13.80 10.41 -1.66
CA SER A 129 -13.65 11.82 -1.28
C SER A 129 -12.28 12.12 -0.69
N LEU A 130 -11.58 13.13 -1.24
CA LEU A 130 -10.29 13.59 -0.74
C LEU A 130 -10.35 14.01 0.75
N LYS A 131 -11.47 14.61 1.17
CA LYS A 131 -11.66 15.01 2.58
C LYS A 131 -11.69 13.79 3.50
N ASN A 132 -12.45 12.77 3.15
CA ASN A 132 -12.55 11.54 3.93
C ASN A 132 -11.20 10.80 3.94
N LEU A 133 -10.52 10.75 2.79
CA LEU A 133 -9.21 10.12 2.67
C LEU A 133 -8.15 10.83 3.53
N LYS A 134 -8.05 12.16 3.48
CA LYS A 134 -7.13 12.93 4.33
C LYS A 134 -7.40 12.71 5.82
N THR A 135 -8.68 12.66 6.21
CA THR A 135 -9.07 12.38 7.60
C THR A 135 -8.65 10.97 8.02
N TYR A 136 -8.90 9.97 7.16
CA TYR A 136 -8.46 8.60 7.36
C TYR A 136 -6.92 8.51 7.47
N TYR A 137 -6.17 9.17 6.59
CA TYR A 137 -4.71 9.15 6.62
C TYR A 137 -4.12 9.81 7.87
N CYS A 138 -4.67 10.94 8.33
CA CYS A 138 -4.29 11.52 9.64
C CYS A 138 -4.50 10.51 10.78
N ASN A 139 -5.67 9.86 10.81
CA ASN A 139 -6.01 8.93 11.87
C ASN A 139 -5.16 7.65 11.80
N GLY A 140 -4.95 7.11 10.59
CA GLY A 140 -4.10 5.95 10.33
C GLY A 140 -2.65 6.21 10.72
N TYR A 141 -2.13 7.39 10.41
CA TYR A 141 -0.81 7.83 10.88
C TYR A 141 -0.71 7.77 12.40
N ASN A 142 -1.69 8.35 13.11
CA ASN A 142 -1.71 8.34 14.57
C ASN A 142 -1.82 6.91 15.13
N ALA A 143 -2.60 6.04 14.49
CA ALA A 143 -2.72 4.63 14.87
C ALA A 143 -1.38 3.89 14.71
N VAL A 144 -0.63 4.11 13.63
CA VAL A 144 0.71 3.54 13.47
C VAL A 144 1.68 4.11 14.51
N ARG A 145 1.66 5.43 14.73
CA ARG A 145 2.54 6.12 15.70
C ARG A 145 2.32 5.71 17.15
N LYS A 146 1.11 5.27 17.50
CA LYS A 146 0.80 4.67 18.81
C LYS A 146 1.67 3.44 19.11
N HIS A 147 2.05 2.68 18.09
CA HIS A 147 2.79 1.42 18.24
C HIS A 147 4.23 1.49 17.76
N SER A 148 4.55 2.37 16.81
CA SER A 148 5.90 2.51 16.26
C SER A 148 6.26 3.96 15.93
N SER A 149 7.33 4.46 16.56
CA SER A 149 7.94 5.75 16.22
C SER A 149 8.90 5.68 15.02
N LYS A 150 9.16 4.48 14.49
CA LYS A 150 10.19 4.25 13.45
C LYS A 150 9.62 3.85 12.10
N ALA A 151 8.51 3.11 12.08
CA ALA A 151 7.91 2.65 10.84
C ALA A 151 7.46 3.83 9.98
N TYR A 152 7.75 3.80 8.69
CA TYR A 152 7.18 4.76 7.75
C TYR A 152 5.66 4.54 7.62
N VAL A 153 4.92 5.62 7.36
CA VAL A 153 3.48 5.55 7.08
C VAL A 153 3.26 5.94 5.63
N ILE A 154 2.88 4.98 4.80
CA ILE A 154 2.73 5.20 3.37
C ILE A 154 1.27 5.59 3.08
N MET A 155 1.11 6.65 2.29
CA MET A 155 -0.15 7.27 1.89
C MET A 155 -0.19 7.36 0.35
N PRO A 156 -0.79 6.38 -0.32
CA PRO A 156 -0.88 6.39 -1.77
C PRO A 156 -1.71 7.55 -2.31
N ASN A 157 -1.31 8.07 -3.47
CA ASN A 157 -2.15 9.00 -4.23
C ASN A 157 -3.42 8.32 -4.72
N ARG A 158 -4.49 9.10 -4.93
CA ARG A 158 -5.69 8.56 -5.55
C ARG A 158 -5.44 8.24 -7.03
N LEU A 159 -5.90 7.08 -7.47
CA LEU A 159 -5.96 6.75 -8.89
C LEU A 159 -6.82 7.76 -9.64
N PHE A 160 -6.37 8.12 -10.84
CA PHE A 160 -7.04 9.07 -11.74
C PHE A 160 -7.30 10.47 -11.16
N SER A 161 -6.64 10.85 -10.06
CA SER A 161 -6.71 12.23 -9.58
C SER A 161 -6.10 13.18 -10.62
N PRO A 162 -6.75 14.32 -10.95
CA PRO A 162 -6.16 15.33 -11.81
C PRO A 162 -5.05 16.14 -11.13
N ASP A 163 -4.92 16.06 -9.81
CA ASP A 163 -3.88 16.72 -9.03
C ASP A 163 -3.01 15.68 -8.31
N PRO A 164 -1.81 15.36 -8.83
CA PRO A 164 -0.90 14.40 -8.19
C PRO A 164 -0.28 14.95 -6.89
N THR A 165 -0.48 16.25 -6.58
CA THR A 165 0.10 16.92 -5.43
C THR A 165 -0.86 17.04 -4.24
N GLU A 166 -2.09 16.56 -4.40
CA GLU A 166 -3.21 16.80 -3.47
C GLU A 166 -2.95 16.32 -2.03
N LEU A 167 -2.02 15.37 -1.84
CA LEU A 167 -1.62 14.82 -0.55
C LEU A 167 -0.28 15.36 0.00
N LEU A 168 0.53 16.07 -0.80
CA LEU A 168 1.88 16.51 -0.37
C LEU A 168 1.83 17.40 0.87
N GLY A 169 0.86 18.33 0.93
CA GLY A 169 0.70 19.21 2.08
C GLY A 169 0.32 18.47 3.36
N LEU A 170 -0.46 17.37 3.25
CA LEU A 170 -0.79 16.54 4.40
C LEU A 170 0.42 15.72 4.85
N ALA A 171 1.02 14.94 3.94
CA ALA A 171 2.11 14.05 4.27
C ALA A 171 3.36 14.83 4.73
N GLY A 172 3.63 16.01 4.17
CA GLY A 172 4.72 16.89 4.62
C GLY A 172 4.56 17.40 6.06
N GLY A 173 3.32 17.46 6.57
CA GLY A 173 3.04 17.79 7.98
C GLY A 173 3.18 16.61 8.95
N LEU A 174 3.47 15.40 8.45
CA LEU A 174 3.46 14.16 9.22
C LEU A 174 4.84 13.48 9.12
N PRO A 175 5.74 13.65 10.11
CA PRO A 175 7.09 13.10 10.06
C PRO A 175 7.12 11.58 9.83
N GLY A 176 7.93 11.15 8.88
CA GLY A 176 8.03 9.73 8.48
C GLY A 176 6.83 9.23 7.65
N SER A 177 6.00 10.13 7.12
CA SER A 177 5.06 9.78 6.05
C SER A 177 5.75 9.73 4.69
N VAL A 178 5.20 8.89 3.82
CA VAL A 178 5.69 8.64 2.46
C VAL A 178 4.51 8.67 1.51
N ILE A 179 4.65 9.31 0.35
CA ILE A 179 3.68 9.25 -0.74
C ILE A 179 4.02 8.06 -1.63
N ASP A 180 3.03 7.21 -1.89
CA ASP A 180 3.13 6.15 -2.90
C ASP A 180 2.53 6.64 -4.23
N VAL A 181 3.21 6.31 -5.32
CA VAL A 181 2.75 6.54 -6.69
C VAL A 181 2.94 5.27 -7.51
N HIS A 182 1.97 4.97 -8.36
CA HIS A 182 1.99 3.78 -9.20
C HIS A 182 2.06 4.18 -10.68
N TYR A 183 2.99 3.59 -11.44
CA TYR A 183 3.25 3.92 -12.84
C TYR A 183 3.28 2.69 -13.74
N TYR A 184 2.27 2.59 -14.60
CA TYR A 184 2.09 1.43 -15.49
C TYR A 184 2.11 1.79 -16.98
N ALA A 185 3.11 1.29 -17.71
CA ALA A 185 3.19 1.39 -19.17
C ALA A 185 2.32 0.33 -19.89
N LEU A 186 1.08 0.12 -19.42
CA LEU A 186 0.20 -0.95 -19.92
C LEU A 186 -1.28 -0.55 -20.01
N PHE A 187 -1.81 0.17 -19.01
CA PHE A 187 -3.27 0.39 -18.90
C PHE A 187 -3.80 1.59 -19.68
N ASN A 188 -3.01 2.09 -20.63
CA ASN A 188 -3.40 3.17 -21.53
C ASN A 188 -3.14 2.73 -22.98
N ASN A 189 -4.15 2.90 -23.84
CA ASN A 189 -4.10 2.48 -25.24
C ASN A 189 -3.00 3.16 -26.07
N ILE A 190 -2.39 4.24 -25.58
CA ILE A 190 -1.20 4.81 -26.21
C ILE A 190 -0.08 3.77 -26.30
N PHE A 191 0.07 2.92 -25.28
CA PHE A 191 1.16 1.95 -25.18
C PHE A 191 1.02 0.78 -26.16
N ASP A 192 -0.21 0.49 -26.61
CA ASP A 192 -0.48 -0.56 -27.60
C ASP A 192 0.21 -0.29 -28.94
N THR A 193 0.49 0.98 -29.24
CA THR A 193 1.10 1.42 -30.50
C THR A 193 2.57 1.85 -30.35
N PHE A 194 3.07 1.92 -29.12
CA PHE A 194 4.44 2.36 -28.87
C PHE A 194 5.44 1.28 -29.28
N THR A 195 6.50 1.70 -29.98
CA THR A 195 7.72 0.91 -30.10
C THR A 195 8.40 0.76 -28.74
N VAL A 196 9.33 -0.18 -28.63
CA VAL A 196 10.17 -0.35 -27.42
C VAL A 196 10.86 0.96 -27.04
N GLN A 197 11.38 1.71 -28.02
CA GLN A 197 12.06 2.97 -27.74
C GLN A 197 11.09 4.05 -27.24
N GLN A 198 9.90 4.16 -27.82
CA GLN A 198 8.88 5.09 -27.34
C GLN A 198 8.42 4.78 -25.91
N ASN A 199 8.31 3.50 -25.54
CA ASN A 199 8.04 3.11 -24.15
C ASN A 199 9.18 3.56 -23.21
N ILE A 200 10.44 3.32 -23.59
CA ILE A 200 11.60 3.78 -22.80
C ILE A 200 11.62 5.29 -22.66
N ASP A 201 11.35 6.02 -23.75
CA ASP A 201 11.35 7.47 -23.76
C ASP A 201 10.23 8.01 -22.88
N PHE A 202 9.01 7.45 -22.96
CA PHE A 202 7.89 7.84 -22.11
C PHE A 202 8.19 7.70 -20.62
N ILE A 203 8.87 6.62 -20.21
CA ILE A 203 9.30 6.45 -18.81
C ILE A 203 10.31 7.55 -18.43
N LYS A 204 11.30 7.80 -19.30
CA LYS A 204 12.36 8.80 -19.04
C LYS A 204 11.86 10.24 -19.06
N THR A 205 10.78 10.54 -19.76
CA THR A 205 10.21 11.88 -19.87
C THR A 205 9.00 12.05 -18.96
N ASN A 206 7.92 11.32 -19.23
CA ASN A 206 6.62 11.54 -18.59
C ASN A 206 6.64 11.07 -17.15
N TYR A 207 6.96 9.79 -16.88
CA TYR A 207 6.99 9.30 -15.49
C TYR A 207 8.09 9.94 -14.65
N SER A 208 9.25 10.24 -15.24
CA SER A 208 10.29 11.02 -14.56
C SER A 208 9.78 12.41 -14.15
N SER A 209 9.07 13.10 -15.04
CA SER A 209 8.46 14.41 -14.76
C SER A 209 7.37 14.31 -13.69
N ASP A 210 6.48 13.33 -13.79
CA ASP A 210 5.41 13.10 -12.82
C ASP A 210 6.00 12.80 -11.43
N LEU A 211 7.02 11.95 -11.36
CA LEU A 211 7.71 11.62 -10.11
C LEU A 211 8.41 12.85 -9.51
N SER A 212 9.00 13.71 -10.35
CA SER A 212 9.63 14.97 -9.90
C SER A 212 8.61 15.95 -9.31
N THR A 213 7.35 15.90 -9.77
CA THR A 213 6.28 16.79 -9.28
C THR A 213 5.90 16.48 -7.83
N VAL A 214 5.95 15.20 -7.45
CA VAL A 214 5.65 14.71 -6.10
C VAL A 214 6.88 14.60 -5.20
N THR A 215 8.07 14.49 -5.77
CA THR A 215 9.35 14.40 -5.03
C THR A 215 9.97 15.77 -4.87
N ARG A 216 9.61 16.48 -3.78
CA ARG A 216 10.09 17.84 -3.49
C ARG A 216 11.17 17.83 -2.40
N GLN A 217 12.13 18.74 -2.49
CA GLN A 217 13.26 18.83 -1.54
C GLN A 217 12.81 18.96 -0.07
N ASP A 218 11.76 19.74 0.18
CA ASP A 218 11.15 19.92 1.50
C ASP A 218 9.78 19.22 1.62
N GLY A 219 9.55 18.23 0.75
CA GLY A 219 8.33 17.43 0.72
C GLY A 219 8.40 16.18 1.59
N PRO A 220 7.30 15.42 1.69
CA PRO A 220 7.36 14.06 2.21
C PRO A 220 8.28 13.20 1.33
N LEU A 221 8.69 12.05 1.87
CA LEU A 221 9.37 11.04 1.06
C LEU A 221 8.42 10.51 -0.02
N THR A 222 8.97 10.06 -1.14
CA THR A 222 8.22 9.41 -2.22
C THR A 222 8.72 7.98 -2.41
N PHE A 223 7.81 7.08 -2.75
CA PHE A 223 8.04 5.69 -3.08
C PHE A 223 7.26 5.38 -4.37
N VAL A 224 7.88 4.65 -5.30
CA VAL A 224 7.18 4.08 -6.46
C VAL A 224 6.86 2.63 -6.10
N GLY A 225 5.65 2.38 -5.64
CA GLY A 225 5.21 1.09 -5.10
C GLY A 225 4.86 0.06 -6.16
N GLU A 226 4.41 0.51 -7.34
CA GLU A 226 4.03 -0.31 -8.50
C GLU A 226 4.32 0.43 -9.82
#